data_AF-T1A4D4-F1
#
_entry.id   AF-T1A4D4-F1
#
_cell.length_a   1.000
_cell.length_b   1.000
_cell.length_c   1.000
_cell.angle_alpha   90.00
_cell.angle_beta   90.00
_cell.angle_gamma   90.00
#
_symmetry.space_group_name_H-M   'P 1'
#
loop_
_entity.id
_entity.type
_entity.pdbx_description
1 polymer ?
#
loop_
_entity_poly.entity_id
_entity_poly.type
_entity_poly.pdbx_seq_one_letter_code
_entity_poly.pdbx_strand_id
1 'polypeptide(L)'
;MDAGIVSYGVYVPKYRIAPAEIGSVWGADGAAMGQGLYIVQKSVPSPDEDTITISTEALRQALTRGRIDPQSIGALYVGSESHPYAVKPTATVVAQAVGATPHLTAADFEFACKAGTAAIQTCLGLVGAGMVDIGVAIGTDTSQGAPGDALEYSASAGGAALVIGRQDVIARIH
;
A
#
# COMPACT_ATOMS: atom_id res chain seq x y z
N MET A 1 26.01 2.32 6.72
CA MET A 1 25.59 3.34 5.73
C MET A 1 24.09 3.33 5.77
N ASP A 2 23.48 4.44 6.19
CA ASP A 2 22.11 4.41 6.70
C ASP A 2 21.11 4.63 5.58
N ALA A 3 20.61 3.53 5.00
CA ALA A 3 19.43 3.57 4.15
C ALA A 3 18.22 4.02 4.98
N GLY A 4 17.34 4.80 4.37
CA GLY A 4 16.13 5.30 5.02
C GLY A 4 15.07 5.69 4.01
N ILE A 5 13.96 6.23 4.51
CA ILE A 5 12.87 6.73 3.67
C ILE A 5 13.30 8.07 3.08
N VAL A 6 13.21 8.21 1.76
CA VAL A 6 13.56 9.44 1.01
C VAL A 6 12.32 10.12 0.44
N SER A 7 11.24 9.36 0.19
CA SER A 7 9.94 9.89 -0.19
C SER A 7 8.83 8.93 0.20
N TYR A 8 7.60 9.42 0.22
CA TYR A 8 6.40 8.62 0.45
C TYR A 8 5.20 9.18 -0.32
N GLY A 9 4.23 8.32 -0.58
CA GLY A 9 2.94 8.69 -1.14
C GLY A 9 1.87 7.78 -0.60
N VAL A 10 0.63 8.27 -0.55
CA VAL A 10 -0.50 7.55 0.03
C VAL A 10 -1.71 7.69 -0.87
N TYR A 11 -2.51 6.64 -0.95
CA TYR A 11 -3.78 6.70 -1.64
C TYR A 11 -4.85 6.05 -0.77
N VAL A 12 -5.96 6.77 -0.60
CA VAL A 12 -7.15 6.27 0.07
C VAL A 12 -8.30 6.52 -0.90
N PRO A 13 -9.10 5.50 -1.24
CA PRO A 13 -10.27 5.66 -2.10
C PRO A 13 -11.17 6.81 -1.66
N LYS A 14 -12.03 7.32 -2.55
CA LYS A 14 -12.88 8.49 -2.24
C LYS A 14 -14.12 8.13 -1.43
N TYR A 15 -14.75 6.99 -1.69
CA TYR A 15 -16.04 6.65 -1.09
C TYR A 15 -15.90 6.26 0.38
N ARG A 16 -16.92 6.57 1.17
CA ARG A 16 -16.95 6.36 2.62
C ARG A 16 -18.29 5.76 3.02
N ILE A 17 -18.27 4.95 4.07
CA ILE A 17 -19.47 4.43 4.72
C ILE A 17 -19.30 4.52 6.24
N ALA A 18 -20.35 4.94 6.94
CA ALA A 18 -20.36 5.01 8.39
C ALA A 18 -20.79 3.65 8.98
N PRO A 19 -20.21 3.21 10.12
CA PRO A 19 -20.66 2.01 10.83
C PRO A 19 -22.17 1.97 11.11
N ALA A 20 -22.80 3.12 11.38
CA ALA A 20 -24.24 3.22 11.57
C ALA A 20 -25.06 2.81 10.33
N GLU A 21 -24.56 3.12 9.12
CA GLU A 21 -25.20 2.72 7.86
C GLU A 21 -25.10 1.21 7.68
N ILE A 22 -23.94 0.61 7.97
CA ILE A 22 -23.73 -0.85 7.94
C ILE A 22 -24.69 -1.55 8.92
N GLY A 23 -24.75 -1.06 10.17
CA GLY A 23 -25.64 -1.64 11.18
C GLY A 23 -27.12 -1.57 10.80
N SER A 24 -27.54 -0.50 10.12
CA SER A 24 -28.93 -0.36 9.67
C SER A 24 -29.37 -1.44 8.67
N VAL A 25 -28.45 -1.95 7.85
CA VAL A 25 -28.69 -3.04 6.89
C VAL A 25 -28.83 -4.38 7.62
N TRP A 26 -28.02 -4.60 8.67
CA TRP A 26 -27.96 -5.87 9.40
C TRP A 26 -28.86 -5.95 10.63
N GLY A 27 -29.60 -4.89 10.96
CA GLY A 27 -30.41 -4.83 12.19
C GLY A 27 -29.56 -4.80 13.46
N ALA A 28 -28.33 -4.28 13.37
CA ALA A 28 -27.37 -4.17 14.47
C ALA A 28 -27.16 -2.71 14.87
N ASP A 29 -26.72 -2.48 16.11
CA ASP A 29 -26.29 -1.15 16.56
C ASP A 29 -24.90 -0.81 15.99
N GLY A 30 -24.88 -0.40 14.73
CA GLY A 30 -23.65 -0.03 14.03
C GLY A 30 -22.96 1.20 14.61
N ALA A 31 -23.71 2.10 15.27
CA ALA A 31 -23.13 3.27 15.93
C ALA A 31 -22.30 2.85 17.16
N ALA A 32 -22.85 1.96 17.99
CA ALA A 32 -22.12 1.39 19.12
C ALA A 32 -20.89 0.58 18.67
N MET A 33 -21.02 -0.22 17.59
CA MET A 33 -19.89 -0.95 17.00
C MET A 33 -18.78 0.00 16.52
N GLY A 34 -19.15 1.07 15.79
CA GLY A 34 -18.20 2.10 15.35
C GLY A 34 -17.49 2.78 16.52
N GLN A 35 -18.21 3.13 17.59
CA GLN A 35 -17.62 3.69 18.81
C GLN A 35 -16.65 2.70 19.47
N GLY A 36 -17.01 1.42 19.57
CA GLY A 36 -16.15 0.37 20.14
C GLY A 36 -14.86 0.14 19.36
N LEU A 37 -14.87 0.37 18.04
CA LEU A 37 -13.71 0.25 17.16
C LEU A 37 -12.95 1.56 16.94
N TYR A 38 -13.44 2.68 17.49
CA TYR A 38 -12.95 4.04 17.20
C TYR A 38 -13.02 4.40 15.70
N ILE A 39 -14.04 3.91 15.00
CA ILE A 39 -14.27 4.13 13.57
C ILE A 39 -15.47 5.06 13.40
N VAL A 40 -15.22 6.23 12.83
CA VAL A 40 -16.29 7.18 12.43
C VAL A 40 -16.84 6.82 11.05
N GLN A 41 -15.95 6.50 10.13
CA GLN A 41 -16.23 6.07 8.77
C GLN A 41 -15.03 5.30 8.23
N LYS A 42 -15.25 4.40 7.28
CA LYS A 42 -14.18 3.68 6.59
C LYS A 42 -14.23 3.92 5.09
N SER A 43 -13.09 3.77 4.42
CA SER A 43 -13.00 3.85 2.96
C SER A 43 -13.65 2.64 2.29
N VAL A 44 -14.27 2.90 1.14
CA VAL A 44 -14.82 1.88 0.25
C VAL A 44 -14.18 2.11 -1.13
N PRO A 45 -13.52 1.11 -1.72
CA PRO A 45 -13.00 1.24 -3.07
C PRO A 45 -14.16 1.27 -4.09
N SER A 46 -14.02 2.09 -5.13
CA SER A 46 -14.84 2.02 -6.33
C SER A 46 -14.64 0.67 -7.06
N PRO A 47 -15.57 0.20 -7.91
CA PRO A 47 -15.40 -1.05 -8.66
C PRO A 47 -14.14 -1.12 -9.55
N ASP A 48 -13.54 0.04 -9.87
CA ASP A 48 -12.31 0.20 -10.66
C ASP A 48 -11.06 0.50 -9.79
N GLU A 49 -11.19 0.49 -8.47
CA GLU A 49 -10.10 0.68 -7.53
C GLU A 49 -9.69 -0.65 -6.89
N ASP A 50 -8.65 -1.28 -7.43
CA ASP A 50 -8.02 -2.46 -6.86
C ASP A 50 -6.63 -2.15 -6.26
N THR A 51 -5.96 -3.19 -5.75
CA THR A 51 -4.59 -3.14 -5.21
C THR A 51 -3.58 -2.54 -6.21
N ILE A 52 -3.74 -2.76 -7.52
CA ILE A 52 -2.86 -2.18 -8.56
C ILE A 52 -3.12 -0.68 -8.67
N THR A 53 -4.38 -0.26 -8.78
CA THR A 53 -4.77 1.15 -8.88
C THR A 53 -4.27 1.93 -7.67
N ILE A 54 -4.54 1.45 -6.46
CA ILE A 54 -4.14 2.08 -5.20
C ILE A 54 -2.60 2.18 -5.10
N SER A 55 -1.89 1.09 -5.41
CA SER A 55 -0.40 1.08 -5.42
C SER A 55 0.17 2.09 -6.41
N THR A 56 -0.40 2.15 -7.61
CA THR A 56 0.08 3.02 -8.69
C THR A 56 -0.09 4.48 -8.30
N GLU A 57 -1.25 4.86 -7.76
CA GLU A 57 -1.50 6.24 -7.33
C GLU A 57 -0.64 6.63 -6.12
N ALA A 58 -0.47 5.73 -5.15
CA ALA A 58 0.43 5.97 -4.02
C ALA A 58 1.88 6.17 -4.50
N LEU A 59 2.37 5.36 -5.43
CA LEU A 59 3.72 5.48 -5.96
C LEU A 59 3.89 6.75 -6.81
N ARG A 60 2.92 7.10 -7.67
CA ARG A 60 2.96 8.37 -8.44
C ARG A 60 3.09 9.59 -7.53
N GLN A 61 2.37 9.59 -6.41
CA GLN A 61 2.51 10.65 -5.41
C GLN A 61 3.90 10.67 -4.79
N ALA A 62 4.46 9.50 -4.43
CA ALA A 62 5.80 9.40 -3.86
C ALA A 62 6.89 9.90 -4.82
N LEU A 63 6.80 9.52 -6.10
CA LEU A 63 7.75 9.94 -7.14
C LEU A 63 7.64 11.44 -7.41
N THR A 64 6.42 11.97 -7.52
CA THR A 64 6.18 13.40 -7.72
C THR A 64 6.71 14.22 -6.52
N ARG A 65 6.39 13.78 -5.30
CA ARG A 65 6.83 14.43 -4.06
C ARG A 65 8.36 14.47 -3.95
N GLY A 66 9.02 13.36 -4.25
CA GLY A 66 10.46 13.22 -4.16
C GLY A 66 11.22 13.71 -5.40
N ARG A 67 10.51 14.10 -6.48
CA ARG A 67 11.09 14.39 -7.80
C ARG A 67 12.01 13.25 -8.29
N ILE A 68 11.56 12.02 -8.08
CA ILE A 68 12.35 10.81 -8.36
C ILE A 68 12.04 10.34 -9.77
N ASP A 69 13.08 10.12 -10.57
CA ASP A 69 12.97 9.47 -11.87
C ASP A 69 12.55 8.01 -11.68
N PRO A 70 11.39 7.57 -12.23
CA PRO A 70 10.97 6.17 -12.13
C PRO A 70 12.03 5.17 -12.62
N GLN A 71 12.87 5.55 -13.59
CA GLN A 71 13.94 4.69 -14.13
C GLN A 71 15.08 4.42 -13.14
N SER A 72 15.17 5.19 -12.04
CA SER A 72 16.16 4.97 -10.98
C SER A 72 15.78 3.85 -9.99
N ILE A 73 14.54 3.35 -10.05
CA ILE A 73 14.04 2.30 -9.16
C ILE A 73 14.66 0.96 -9.56
N GLY A 74 15.51 0.39 -8.71
CA GLY A 74 16.13 -0.93 -8.93
C GLY A 74 15.35 -2.09 -8.30
N ALA A 75 14.44 -1.79 -7.36
CA ALA A 75 13.58 -2.78 -6.72
C ALA A 75 12.20 -2.19 -6.42
N LEU A 76 11.13 -2.91 -6.75
CA LEU A 76 9.75 -2.53 -6.44
C LEU A 76 9.00 -3.74 -5.88
N TYR A 77 8.58 -3.65 -4.62
CA TYR A 77 7.86 -4.72 -3.94
C TYR A 77 6.50 -4.25 -3.44
N VAL A 78 5.46 -5.04 -3.68
CA VAL A 78 4.10 -4.76 -3.22
C VAL A 78 3.69 -5.78 -2.18
N GLY A 79 3.51 -5.34 -0.95
CA GLY A 79 2.91 -6.12 0.13
C GLY A 79 1.41 -5.91 0.19
N SER A 80 0.64 -7.00 0.07
CA SER A 80 -0.82 -7.01 0.16
C SER A 80 -1.31 -8.42 0.52
N GLU A 81 -2.52 -8.51 1.05
CA GLU A 81 -3.33 -9.72 1.16
C GLU A 81 -4.52 -9.74 0.17
N SER A 82 -4.62 -8.74 -0.71
CA SER A 82 -5.67 -8.61 -1.72
C SER A 82 -5.12 -8.46 -3.14
N HIS A 83 -4.07 -9.22 -3.49
CA HIS A 83 -3.53 -9.22 -4.86
C HIS A 83 -4.59 -9.72 -5.87
N PRO A 84 -4.78 -9.05 -7.02
CA PRO A 84 -5.80 -9.42 -8.00
C PRO A 84 -5.45 -10.69 -8.79
N TYR A 85 -4.18 -11.08 -8.82
CA TYR A 85 -3.70 -12.25 -9.55
C TYR A 85 -2.82 -13.14 -8.66
N ALA A 86 -2.99 -14.46 -8.80
CA ALA A 86 -2.20 -15.43 -8.05
C ALA A 86 -0.77 -15.64 -8.59
N VAL A 87 -0.52 -15.27 -9.86
CA VAL A 87 0.74 -15.61 -10.55
C VAL A 87 1.45 -14.37 -11.08
N LYS A 88 0.72 -13.45 -11.71
CA LYS A 88 1.30 -12.21 -12.25
C LYS A 88 1.45 -11.20 -11.10
N PRO A 89 2.68 -10.81 -10.71
CA PRO A 89 2.83 -9.93 -9.57
C PRO A 89 2.26 -8.53 -9.86
N THR A 90 1.47 -8.00 -8.93
CA THR A 90 1.01 -6.62 -8.81
C THR A 90 2.17 -5.65 -9.06
N ALA A 91 3.32 -5.91 -8.44
CA ALA A 91 4.54 -5.12 -8.61
C ALA A 91 4.95 -4.93 -10.08
N THR A 92 4.78 -5.94 -10.94
CA THR A 92 5.13 -5.83 -12.37
C THR A 92 4.22 -4.87 -13.12
N VAL A 93 2.93 -4.82 -12.76
CA VAL A 93 1.95 -3.92 -13.38
C VAL A 93 2.20 -2.49 -12.92
N VAL A 94 2.39 -2.31 -11.61
CA VAL A 94 2.69 -1.01 -11.01
C VAL A 94 3.97 -0.43 -11.60
N ALA A 95 5.04 -1.23 -11.71
CA ALA A 95 6.30 -0.80 -12.32
C ALA A 95 6.12 -0.29 -13.75
N GLN A 96 5.34 -1.01 -14.58
CA GLN A 96 5.05 -0.56 -15.94
C GLN A 96 4.19 0.71 -15.95
N ALA A 97 3.19 0.80 -15.07
CA ALA A 97 2.24 1.93 -15.00
C ALA A 97 2.88 3.26 -14.57
N VAL A 98 3.98 3.20 -13.82
CA VAL A 98 4.78 4.38 -13.45
C VAL A 98 6.01 4.59 -14.33
N GLY A 99 6.26 3.70 -15.30
CA GLY A 99 7.39 3.79 -16.21
C GLY A 99 8.74 3.49 -15.55
N ALA A 100 8.80 2.58 -14.57
CA ALA A 100 10.04 2.13 -13.92
C ALA A 100 10.73 0.94 -14.64
N THR A 101 10.03 0.31 -15.60
CA THR A 101 10.56 -0.80 -16.40
C THR A 101 11.60 -0.31 -17.41
N PRO A 102 12.53 -1.17 -17.88
CA PRO A 102 12.56 -2.63 -17.68
C PRO A 102 13.59 -3.15 -16.66
N HIS A 103 14.39 -2.29 -16.05
CA HIS A 103 15.59 -2.70 -15.30
C HIS A 103 15.41 -2.64 -13.78
N LEU A 104 14.56 -3.52 -13.24
CA LEU A 104 14.31 -3.65 -11.80
C LEU A 104 13.97 -5.07 -11.39
N THR A 105 14.12 -5.38 -10.11
CA THR A 105 13.47 -6.55 -9.52
C THR A 105 12.07 -6.19 -9.04
N ALA A 106 11.11 -7.08 -9.27
CA ALA A 106 9.72 -6.88 -8.86
C ALA A 106 9.13 -8.17 -8.28
N ALA A 107 8.45 -8.06 -7.14
CA ALA A 107 7.82 -9.18 -6.47
C ALA A 107 6.68 -8.71 -5.59
N ASP A 108 5.71 -9.59 -5.37
CA ASP A 108 4.65 -9.40 -4.40
C ASP A 108 4.99 -10.14 -3.12
N PHE A 109 4.75 -9.49 -1.99
CA PHE A 109 4.84 -10.11 -0.67
C PHE A 109 3.44 -10.30 -0.10
N GLU A 110 3.28 -11.41 0.60
CA GLU A 110 2.01 -11.80 1.19
C GLU A 110 2.28 -12.31 2.61
N PHE A 111 1.82 -11.54 3.58
CA PHE A 111 1.85 -11.91 5.00
C PHE A 111 0.87 -11.04 5.80
N ALA A 112 -0.40 -11.06 5.40
CA ALA A 112 -1.43 -10.16 5.94
C ALA A 112 -0.92 -8.70 5.99
N CYS A 113 -1.34 -7.94 7.02
CA CYS A 113 -0.92 -6.56 7.24
C CYS A 113 0.61 -6.36 7.42
N LYS A 114 1.41 -7.44 7.60
CA LYS A 114 2.88 -7.35 7.72
C LYS A 114 3.59 -7.30 6.37
N ALA A 115 2.93 -7.66 5.27
CA ALA A 115 3.54 -7.76 3.94
C ALA A 115 4.31 -6.49 3.52
N GLY A 116 3.72 -5.30 3.74
CA GLY A 116 4.37 -4.02 3.44
C GLY A 116 5.64 -3.78 4.28
N THR A 117 5.68 -4.26 5.53
CA THR A 117 6.88 -4.18 6.36
C THR A 117 7.98 -5.11 5.88
N ALA A 118 7.62 -6.32 5.43
CA ALA A 118 8.58 -7.21 4.79
C ALA A 118 9.19 -6.56 3.51
N ALA A 119 8.37 -5.83 2.74
CA ALA A 119 8.84 -5.08 1.56
C ALA A 119 9.85 -4.00 1.96
N ILE A 120 9.56 -3.24 3.01
CA ILE A 120 10.49 -2.23 3.56
C ILE A 120 11.82 -2.88 3.96
N GLN A 121 11.79 -4.00 4.70
CA GLN A 121 12.99 -4.69 5.15
C GLN A 121 13.86 -5.18 3.99
N THR A 122 13.24 -5.72 2.94
CA THR A 122 13.96 -6.14 1.73
C THR A 122 14.58 -4.94 1.00
N CYS A 123 13.84 -3.85 0.83
CA CYS A 123 14.37 -2.63 0.21
C CYS A 123 15.54 -2.03 1.03
N LEU A 124 15.43 -1.99 2.36
CA LEU A 124 16.53 -1.57 3.24
C LEU A 124 17.77 -2.43 3.06
N GLY A 125 17.60 -3.75 2.95
CA GLY A 125 18.71 -4.68 2.68
C GLY A 125 19.40 -4.40 1.35
N LEU A 126 18.63 -4.30 0.26
CA LEU A 126 19.18 -4.07 -1.10
C LEU A 126 19.87 -2.72 -1.23
N VAL A 127 19.24 -1.66 -0.73
CA VAL A 127 19.79 -0.29 -0.75
C VAL A 127 21.00 -0.18 0.19
N GLY A 128 20.90 -0.74 1.40
CA GLY A 128 21.98 -0.75 2.39
C GLY A 128 23.22 -1.51 1.92
N ALA A 129 23.03 -2.60 1.16
CA ALA A 129 24.10 -3.36 0.52
C ALA A 129 24.66 -2.69 -0.75
N GLY A 130 24.04 -1.60 -1.24
CA GLY A 130 24.44 -0.93 -2.47
C GLY A 130 24.13 -1.73 -3.75
N MET A 131 23.20 -2.69 -3.68
CA MET A 131 22.77 -3.48 -4.85
C MET A 131 21.82 -2.69 -5.76
N VAL A 132 21.08 -1.74 -5.19
CA VAL A 132 20.21 -0.78 -5.89
C VAL A 132 20.34 0.59 -5.22
N ASP A 133 20.14 1.68 -5.96
CA ASP A 133 20.16 3.03 -5.37
C ASP A 133 18.82 3.41 -4.75
N ILE A 134 17.72 3.03 -5.39
CA ILE A 134 16.35 3.26 -4.94
C ILE A 134 15.58 1.94 -4.89
N GLY A 135 14.99 1.66 -3.73
CA GLY A 135 14.01 0.59 -3.53
C GLY A 135 12.64 1.17 -3.19
N VAL A 136 11.58 0.56 -3.68
CA VAL A 136 10.19 0.96 -3.41
C VAL A 136 9.48 -0.17 -2.70
N ALA A 137 8.95 0.12 -1.51
CA ALA A 137 8.10 -0.78 -0.75
C ALA A 137 6.70 -0.20 -0.68
N ILE A 138 5.70 -0.94 -1.18
CA ILE A 138 4.30 -0.54 -1.13
C ILE A 138 3.56 -1.47 -0.18
N GLY A 139 2.80 -0.92 0.76
CA GLY A 139 1.79 -1.65 1.52
C GLY A 139 0.42 -1.18 1.06
N THR A 140 -0.43 -2.08 0.60
CA THR A 140 -1.76 -1.72 0.07
C THR A 140 -2.73 -2.87 0.27
N ASP A 141 -3.99 -2.56 0.50
CA ASP A 141 -5.05 -3.56 0.55
C ASP A 141 -6.40 -2.97 0.15
N THR A 142 -7.26 -3.85 -0.35
CA THR A 142 -8.71 -3.70 -0.43
C THR A 142 -9.33 -4.76 0.47
N SER A 143 -9.17 -4.61 1.79
CA SER A 143 -9.60 -5.61 2.77
C SER A 143 -11.12 -5.81 2.72
N GLN A 144 -11.55 -7.06 2.86
CA GLN A 144 -12.95 -7.45 2.81
C GLN A 144 -13.37 -8.13 4.12
N GLY A 145 -14.60 -7.87 4.55
CA GLY A 145 -15.29 -8.63 5.59
C GLY A 145 -16.44 -9.42 4.97
N ALA A 146 -16.81 -10.56 5.56
CA ALA A 146 -18.02 -11.26 5.13
C ALA A 146 -19.26 -10.41 5.48
N PRO A 147 -20.35 -10.47 4.68
CA PRO A 147 -21.57 -9.73 4.98
C PRO A 147 -22.11 -10.04 6.38
N GLY A 148 -22.31 -9.01 7.19
CA GLY A 148 -22.78 -9.10 8.58
C GLY A 148 -21.71 -9.47 9.61
N ASP A 149 -20.46 -9.69 9.19
CA ASP A 149 -19.35 -9.98 10.09
C ASP A 149 -18.82 -8.72 10.79
N ALA A 150 -18.21 -8.90 11.97
CA ALA A 150 -17.60 -7.80 12.71
C ALA A 150 -16.52 -7.05 11.90
N LEU A 151 -15.78 -7.75 11.02
CA LEU A 151 -14.79 -7.13 10.14
C LEU A 151 -15.41 -6.15 9.15
N GLU A 152 -16.69 -6.27 8.81
CA GLU A 152 -17.33 -5.34 7.87
C GLU A 152 -17.27 -3.89 8.37
N TYR A 153 -17.24 -3.67 9.69
CA TYR A 153 -17.15 -2.36 10.31
C TYR A 153 -15.73 -1.75 10.27
N SER A 154 -14.69 -2.57 10.03
CA SER A 154 -13.28 -2.13 10.06
C SER A 154 -12.51 -2.35 8.76
N ALA A 155 -12.86 -3.37 7.97
CA ALA A 155 -12.22 -3.70 6.70
C ALA A 155 -12.40 -2.54 5.73
N SER A 156 -11.28 -2.04 5.19
CA SER A 156 -11.22 -0.84 4.39
C SER A 156 -10.19 -0.97 3.28
N ALA A 157 -10.03 0.07 2.47
CA ALA A 157 -9.09 0.07 1.37
C ALA A 157 -8.15 1.28 1.41
N GLY A 158 -6.90 1.07 1.00
CA GLY A 158 -5.90 2.12 0.90
C GLY A 158 -4.50 1.55 0.79
N GLY A 159 -3.53 2.43 0.55
CA GLY A 159 -2.14 2.03 0.43
C GLY A 159 -1.16 3.19 0.58
N ALA A 160 0.09 2.82 0.84
CA ALA A 160 1.21 3.72 0.96
C ALA A 160 2.43 3.16 0.22
N ALA A 161 3.09 4.00 -0.54
CA ALA A 161 4.37 3.71 -1.17
C ALA A 161 5.48 4.45 -0.41
N LEU A 162 6.49 3.72 0.03
CA LEU A 162 7.68 4.26 0.68
C LEU A 162 8.87 4.05 -0.25
N VAL A 163 9.57 5.13 -0.55
CA VAL A 163 10.79 5.10 -1.34
C VAL A 163 11.98 5.09 -0.39
N ILE A 164 12.83 4.08 -0.53
CA ILE A 164 14.00 3.82 0.29
C ILE A 164 15.25 4.17 -0.51
N GLY A 165 16.15 4.94 0.09
CA GLY A 165 17.38 5.43 -0.53
C GLY A 165 18.43 5.83 0.51
N ARG A 166 19.57 6.35 0.03
CA ARG A 166 20.70 6.80 0.87
C ARG A 166 20.90 8.32 0.87
N GLN A 167 20.25 9.01 -0.04
CA GLN A 167 20.37 10.46 -0.25
C GLN A 167 19.05 11.13 0.13
N ASP A 168 19.11 12.34 0.69
CA ASP A 168 17.93 13.13 1.07
C ASP A 168 16.92 12.37 1.96
N VAL A 169 17.46 11.60 2.92
CA VAL A 169 16.66 10.80 3.86
C VAL A 169 15.80 11.71 4.73
N ILE A 170 14.48 11.54 4.63
CA ILE A 170 13.47 12.27 5.41
C ILE A 170 13.08 11.53 6.69
N ALA A 171 13.30 10.21 6.77
CA ALA A 171 13.10 9.43 7.98
C ALA A 171 14.04 8.22 8.02
N ARG A 172 14.58 7.95 9.22
CA ARG A 172 15.44 6.78 9.49
C ARG A 172 14.62 5.65 10.06
N ILE A 173 14.96 4.42 9.69
CA ILE A 173 14.35 3.20 10.21
C ILE A 173 15.40 2.55 11.12
N HIS A 174 15.07 2.41 12.40
CA HIS A 174 15.96 1.88 13.45
C HIS A 174 15.58 0.44 13.82
#